data_AF-A0A5J4Q1D7-F1
#
_entry.id   AF-A0A5J4Q1D7-F1
#
_cell.length_a   1.000
_cell.length_b   1.000
_cell.length_c   1.000
_cell.angle_alpha   90.00
_cell.angle_beta   90.00
_cell.angle_gamma   90.00
#
_symmetry.space_group_name_H-M   'P 1'
#
loop_
_entity.id
_entity.type
_entity.pdbx_description
1 polymer ?
#
loop_
_entity_poly.entity_id
_entity_poly.type
_entity_poly.pdbx_seq_one_letter_code
_entity_poly.pdbx_strand_id
1 'polypeptide(L)'
;MKRIKNISLLLSLFLGGSLTASAGEADLAIPDLHEGTFHFLGTSVSSWNFLLGGAFVIIGTLFFSLLLHAQVKKLPVHESMAKVASTIYATCRTYLFQQGKFLLMLFGLIAIVLCIYFFGLVGQSISVVLMVLFFSIIGMAGSYAVAWYGIRINTYANARTAFASLRGRPLDVVNIPMKAGMSVGLFLISLELVLMIIILLFVPRDIVGICFLGFAIGESLGASALRIAGGIFTKIADIGSDLMKVIFKVKEDDPRNPGVIADCTGDNAGDSVGPTADGFETYGVTGVALITFITLAVPNP
;
A
#
# COMPACT_ATOMS: atom_id res chain seq x y z
N MET A 1 14.50 -36.24 41.65
CA MET A 1 14.48 -37.02 40.38
C MET A 1 13.36 -36.60 39.40
N LYS A 2 12.13 -36.25 39.83
CA LYS A 2 11.04 -35.84 38.90
C LYS A 2 11.27 -34.50 38.17
N ARG A 3 11.90 -33.50 38.81
CA ARG A 3 12.19 -32.19 38.17
C ARG A 3 13.22 -32.25 37.02
N ILE A 4 14.19 -33.15 37.10
CA ILE A 4 15.25 -33.31 36.08
C ILE A 4 14.70 -33.99 34.82
N LYS A 5 13.78 -34.96 34.97
CA LYS A 5 13.07 -35.57 33.83
C LYS A 5 12.23 -34.55 33.05
N ASN A 6 11.58 -33.61 33.73
CA ASN A 6 10.77 -32.59 33.06
C ASN A 6 11.62 -31.56 32.30
N ILE A 7 12.79 -31.19 32.83
CA ILE A 7 13.73 -30.30 32.13
C ILE A 7 14.36 -30.99 30.93
N SER A 8 14.71 -32.28 31.06
CA SER A 8 15.21 -33.09 29.94
C SER A 8 14.14 -33.32 28.85
N LEU A 9 12.87 -33.44 29.24
CA LEU A 9 11.75 -33.56 28.30
C LEU A 9 11.50 -32.24 27.55
N LEU A 10 11.57 -31.10 28.26
CA LEU A 10 11.48 -29.76 27.68
C LEU A 10 12.66 -29.46 26.74
N LEU A 11 13.89 -29.84 27.10
CA LEU A 11 15.04 -29.73 26.21
C LEU A 11 14.90 -30.64 24.98
N SER A 12 14.37 -31.86 25.13
CA SER A 12 14.11 -32.75 23.99
C SER A 12 12.99 -32.26 23.07
N LEU A 13 12.04 -31.48 23.59
CA LEU A 13 11.01 -30.80 22.79
C LEU A 13 11.59 -29.57 22.06
N PHE A 14 12.55 -28.86 22.64
CA PHE A 14 13.27 -27.76 21.98
C PHE A 14 14.34 -28.24 20.97
N LEU A 15 14.92 -29.43 21.16
CA LEU A 15 15.96 -29.99 20.30
C LEU A 15 15.44 -31.02 19.28
N GLY A 16 14.27 -31.61 19.51
CA GLY A 16 13.68 -32.67 18.68
C GLY A 16 12.67 -32.20 17.63
N GLY A 17 12.41 -30.89 17.55
CA GLY A 17 11.41 -30.30 16.65
C GLY A 17 11.94 -29.81 15.30
N SER A 18 13.23 -30.02 15.00
CA SER A 18 13.79 -29.71 13.68
C SER A 18 13.63 -30.90 12.74
N LEU A 19 12.40 -31.37 12.54
CA LEU A 19 12.11 -32.03 11.26
C LEU A 19 12.26 -30.95 10.21
N THR A 20 13.27 -31.11 9.37
CA THR A 20 13.54 -30.30 8.20
C THR A 20 12.33 -30.35 7.26
N ALA A 21 11.30 -29.57 7.55
CA ALA A 21 10.42 -29.05 6.52
C ALA A 21 11.24 -27.98 5.79
N SER A 22 12.12 -28.45 4.90
CA SER A 22 12.93 -27.59 4.03
C SER A 22 12.08 -27.05 2.87
N ALA A 23 10.87 -26.57 3.18
CA ALA A 23 10.07 -25.77 2.26
C ALA A 23 10.21 -24.32 2.73
N GLY A 24 11.13 -23.58 2.12
CA GLY A 24 11.20 -22.14 2.34
C GLY A 24 9.92 -21.50 1.81
N GLU A 25 9.55 -20.31 2.32
CA GLU A 25 8.45 -19.50 1.76
C GLU A 25 8.61 -19.20 0.27
N ALA A 26 9.81 -19.42 -0.28
CA ALA A 26 10.14 -19.34 -1.69
C ALA A 26 9.58 -20.51 -2.54
N ASP A 27 9.40 -21.70 -1.96
CA ASP A 27 9.03 -22.94 -2.67
C ASP A 27 7.52 -23.20 -2.55
N LEU A 28 6.73 -22.20 -2.94
CA LEU A 28 5.27 -22.27 -2.90
C LEU A 28 4.74 -23.03 -4.11
N ALA A 29 4.27 -24.25 -3.87
CA ALA A 29 3.55 -25.05 -4.86
C ALA A 29 2.15 -24.45 -5.11
N ILE A 30 2.06 -23.40 -5.91
CA ILE A 30 0.77 -22.83 -6.33
C ILE A 30 0.14 -23.79 -7.37
N PRO A 31 -1.06 -24.34 -7.12
CA PRO A 31 -1.70 -25.31 -8.03
C PRO A 31 -1.96 -24.71 -9.40
N ASP A 32 -1.99 -25.53 -10.45
CA ASP A 32 -2.29 -25.05 -11.80
C ASP A 32 -3.74 -24.52 -11.89
N LEU A 33 -3.87 -23.24 -12.23
CA LEU A 33 -5.16 -22.56 -12.32
C LEU A 33 -5.91 -22.94 -13.62
N HIS A 34 -5.24 -23.56 -14.59
CA HIS A 34 -5.89 -24.11 -15.78
C HIS A 34 -6.52 -25.49 -15.53
N GLU A 35 -5.98 -26.26 -14.59
CA GLU A 35 -6.45 -27.62 -14.30
C GLU A 35 -7.58 -27.64 -13.24
N GLY A 36 -7.58 -26.68 -12.31
CA GLY A 36 -8.64 -26.56 -11.32
C GLY A 36 -10.00 -26.17 -11.94
N THR A 37 -11.05 -26.94 -11.63
CA THR A 37 -12.43 -26.62 -12.04
C THR A 37 -13.31 -26.34 -10.83
N PHE A 38 -13.99 -25.20 -10.83
CA PHE A 38 -15.00 -24.86 -9.84
C PHE A 38 -16.39 -25.03 -10.43
N HIS A 39 -17.29 -25.64 -9.65
CA HIS A 39 -18.71 -25.70 -9.99
C HIS A 39 -19.41 -24.46 -9.43
N PHE A 40 -19.75 -23.52 -10.31
CA PHE A 40 -20.48 -22.30 -9.94
C PHE A 40 -21.82 -22.26 -10.68
N LEU A 41 -22.93 -22.17 -9.94
CA LEU A 41 -24.30 -22.10 -10.47
C LEU A 41 -24.66 -23.20 -11.49
N GLY A 42 -24.11 -24.41 -11.33
CA GLY A 42 -24.36 -25.55 -12.23
C GLY A 42 -23.49 -25.57 -13.50
N THR A 43 -22.56 -24.62 -13.65
CA THR A 43 -21.55 -24.60 -14.72
C THR A 43 -20.15 -24.84 -14.16
N SER A 44 -19.34 -25.65 -14.85
CA SER A 44 -17.93 -25.83 -14.52
C SER A 44 -17.11 -24.72 -15.15
N VAL A 45 -16.44 -23.92 -14.32
CA VAL A 45 -15.56 -22.82 -14.75
C VAL A 45 -14.15 -23.14 -14.27
N SER A 46 -13.15 -22.95 -15.12
CA SER A 46 -11.74 -23.10 -14.71
C SER A 46 -11.35 -22.01 -13.70
N SER A 47 -10.45 -22.34 -12.78
CA SER A 47 -9.92 -21.39 -11.78
C SER A 47 -9.34 -20.14 -12.44
N TRP A 48 -8.68 -20.30 -13.59
CA TRP A 48 -8.21 -19.20 -14.44
C TRP A 48 -9.34 -18.25 -14.85
N ASN A 49 -10.41 -18.78 -15.45
CA ASN A 49 -11.52 -17.96 -15.94
C ASN A 49 -12.28 -17.31 -14.77
N PHE A 50 -12.33 -17.99 -13.62
CA PHE A 50 -12.92 -17.43 -12.41
C PHE A 50 -12.12 -16.22 -11.89
N LEU A 51 -10.80 -16.36 -11.75
CA LEU A 51 -9.93 -15.25 -11.32
C LEU A 51 -9.90 -14.11 -12.34
N LEU A 52 -9.88 -14.43 -13.64
CA LEU A 52 -9.97 -13.42 -14.70
C LEU A 52 -11.31 -12.68 -14.64
N GLY A 53 -12.42 -13.39 -14.41
CA GLY A 53 -13.73 -12.78 -14.15
C GLY A 53 -13.72 -11.87 -12.92
N GLY A 54 -13.07 -12.30 -11.83
CA GLY A 54 -12.84 -11.48 -10.63
C GLY A 54 -12.06 -10.20 -10.93
N ALA A 55 -11.00 -10.29 -11.76
CA ALA A 55 -10.23 -9.12 -12.19
C ALA A 55 -11.11 -8.09 -12.91
N PHE A 56 -12.05 -8.52 -13.77
CA PHE A 56 -13.00 -7.59 -14.41
C PHE A 56 -13.92 -6.89 -13.40
N VAL A 57 -14.37 -7.60 -12.36
CA VAL A 57 -15.16 -6.98 -11.27
C VAL A 57 -14.34 -5.91 -10.55
N ILE A 58 -13.07 -6.20 -10.26
CA ILE A 58 -12.16 -5.26 -9.59
C ILE A 58 -11.83 -4.05 -10.49
N ILE A 59 -11.71 -4.24 -11.81
CA ILE A 59 -11.60 -3.12 -12.75
C ILE A 59 -12.85 -2.24 -12.69
N GLY A 60 -14.03 -2.83 -12.49
CA GLY A 60 -15.27 -2.10 -12.24
C GLY A 60 -15.23 -1.24 -10.97
N THR A 61 -14.66 -1.75 -9.88
CA THR A 61 -14.50 -0.98 -8.62
C THR A 61 -13.46 0.13 -8.77
N LEU A 62 -12.39 -0.12 -9.51
CA LEU A 62 -11.41 0.91 -9.87
C LEU A 62 -12.06 2.03 -10.69
N PHE A 63 -12.91 1.68 -11.67
CA PHE A 63 -13.65 2.66 -12.44
C PHE A 63 -14.57 3.50 -11.54
N PHE A 64 -15.27 2.88 -10.58
CA PHE A 64 -16.10 3.61 -9.63
C PHE A 64 -15.28 4.56 -8.74
N SER A 65 -14.08 4.16 -8.33
CA SER A 65 -13.13 5.06 -7.65
C SER A 65 -12.82 6.31 -8.48
N LEU A 66 -12.48 6.14 -9.76
CA LEU A 66 -12.18 7.25 -10.67
C LEU A 66 -13.41 8.14 -10.94
N LEU A 67 -14.61 7.56 -10.98
CA LEU A 67 -15.85 8.32 -11.05
C LEU A 67 -16.03 9.21 -9.82
N LEU A 68 -15.83 8.68 -8.61
CA LEU A 68 -15.91 9.46 -7.38
C LEU A 68 -14.86 10.58 -7.38
N HIS A 69 -13.64 10.31 -7.83
CA HIS A 69 -12.61 11.33 -8.00
C HIS A 69 -13.07 12.44 -8.95
N ALA A 70 -13.61 12.07 -10.11
CA ALA A 70 -14.11 13.02 -11.09
C ALA A 70 -15.30 13.83 -10.54
N GLN A 71 -16.19 13.21 -9.77
CA GLN A 71 -17.31 13.89 -9.09
C GLN A 71 -16.80 14.93 -8.09
N VAL A 72 -15.87 14.55 -7.21
CA VAL A 72 -15.25 15.49 -6.25
C VAL A 72 -14.59 16.62 -7.02
N LYS A 73 -13.76 16.33 -8.03
CA LYS A 73 -13.09 17.35 -8.85
C LYS A 73 -14.08 18.33 -9.50
N LYS A 74 -15.27 17.90 -9.91
CA LYS A 74 -16.29 18.74 -10.55
C LYS A 74 -17.07 19.64 -9.59
N LEU A 75 -17.00 19.42 -8.28
CA LEU A 75 -17.71 20.27 -7.31
C LEU A 75 -17.19 21.73 -7.38
N PRO A 76 -18.08 22.71 -7.14
CA PRO A 76 -17.72 24.12 -7.19
C PRO A 76 -16.75 24.49 -6.07
N VAL A 77 -15.88 25.45 -6.34
CA VAL A 77 -14.90 25.99 -5.39
C VAL A 77 -14.65 27.46 -5.69
N HIS A 78 -14.44 28.27 -4.66
CA HIS A 78 -14.05 29.67 -4.83
C HIS A 78 -12.61 29.80 -5.34
N GLU A 79 -12.32 30.82 -6.16
CA GLU A 79 -11.01 30.99 -6.80
C GLU A 79 -9.87 31.10 -5.79
N SER A 80 -10.06 31.84 -4.68
CA SER A 80 -9.05 31.98 -3.64
C SER A 80 -8.73 30.64 -2.95
N MET A 81 -9.75 29.84 -2.63
CA MET A 81 -9.57 28.52 -2.01
C MET A 81 -8.89 27.55 -2.98
N ALA A 82 -9.22 27.62 -4.27
CA ALA A 82 -8.57 26.85 -5.31
C ALA A 82 -7.08 27.21 -5.46
N LYS A 83 -6.73 28.50 -5.36
CA LYS A 83 -5.33 28.96 -5.35
C LYS A 83 -4.55 28.40 -4.17
N VAL A 84 -5.10 28.45 -2.95
CA VAL A 84 -4.45 27.88 -1.76
C VAL A 84 -4.23 26.36 -1.93
N ALA A 85 -5.26 25.62 -2.35
CA ALA A 85 -5.10 24.18 -2.61
C ALA A 85 -4.09 23.87 -3.72
N SER A 86 -3.96 24.74 -4.72
CA SER A 86 -2.94 24.58 -5.77
C SER A 86 -1.52 24.77 -5.23
N THR A 87 -1.33 25.71 -4.29
CA THR A 87 -0.05 25.91 -3.58
C THR A 87 0.29 24.71 -2.72
N ILE A 88 -0.66 24.22 -1.92
CA ILE A 88 -0.49 23.00 -1.10
C ILE A 88 -0.11 21.83 -2.01
N TYR A 89 -0.87 21.61 -3.10
CA TYR A 89 -0.57 20.52 -4.05
C TYR A 89 0.81 20.66 -4.70
N ALA A 90 1.24 21.88 -5.04
CA ALA A 90 2.58 22.10 -5.60
C ALA A 90 3.69 21.69 -4.62
N THR A 91 3.52 21.99 -3.33
CA THR A 91 4.44 21.57 -2.26
C THR A 91 4.38 20.05 -2.06
N CYS A 92 3.18 19.46 -1.95
CA CYS A 92 3.02 18.01 -1.86
C CYS A 92 3.68 17.27 -3.04
N ARG A 93 3.56 17.81 -4.26
CA ARG A 93 4.18 17.26 -5.46
C ARG A 93 5.71 17.24 -5.35
N THR A 94 6.29 18.35 -4.90
CA THR A 94 7.74 18.45 -4.66
C THR A 94 8.19 17.47 -3.58
N TYR A 95 7.42 17.36 -2.49
CA TYR A 95 7.63 16.36 -1.45
C TYR A 95 7.62 14.93 -2.01
N LEU A 96 6.61 14.56 -2.80
CA LEU A 96 6.51 13.22 -3.38
C LEU A 96 7.69 12.90 -4.32
N PHE A 97 8.14 13.87 -5.12
CA PHE A 97 9.35 13.67 -5.93
C PHE A 97 10.59 13.40 -5.09
N GLN A 98 10.75 14.09 -3.96
CA GLN A 98 11.86 13.85 -3.05
C GLN A 98 11.73 12.50 -2.35
N GLN A 99 10.51 12.11 -1.96
CA GLN A 99 10.23 10.77 -1.44
C GLN A 99 10.54 9.67 -2.45
N GLY A 100 10.14 9.83 -3.71
CA GLY A 100 10.45 8.85 -4.76
C GLY A 100 11.95 8.63 -4.94
N LYS A 101 12.76 9.71 -4.90
CA LYS A 101 14.23 9.60 -4.92
C LYS A 101 14.77 8.86 -3.68
N PHE A 102 14.22 9.15 -2.51
CA PHE A 102 14.59 8.48 -1.27
C PHE A 102 14.23 6.99 -1.28
N LEU A 103 13.02 6.64 -1.75
CA LEU A 103 12.57 5.27 -1.94
C LEU A 103 13.50 4.50 -2.89
N LEU A 104 13.90 5.09 -4.02
CA LEU A 104 14.84 4.45 -4.95
C LEU A 104 16.22 4.20 -4.32
N MET A 105 16.71 5.14 -3.50
CA MET A 105 17.97 4.97 -2.78
C MET A 105 17.87 3.82 -1.77
N LEU A 106 16.78 3.77 -1.01
CA LEU A 106 16.53 2.71 -0.03
C LEU A 106 16.33 1.35 -0.73
N PHE A 107 15.62 1.34 -1.85
CA PHE A 107 15.46 0.16 -2.69
C PHE A 107 16.81 -0.35 -3.19
N GLY A 108 17.74 0.52 -3.57
CA GLY A 108 19.10 0.10 -3.96
C GLY A 108 19.81 -0.69 -2.86
N LEU A 109 19.68 -0.28 -1.60
CA LEU A 109 20.23 -1.00 -0.45
C LEU A 109 19.55 -2.37 -0.27
N ILE A 110 18.21 -2.40 -0.31
CA ILE A 110 17.45 -3.65 -0.19
C ILE A 110 17.74 -4.59 -1.36
N ALA A 111 17.87 -4.09 -2.58
CA ALA A 111 18.20 -4.86 -3.77
C ALA A 111 19.55 -5.57 -3.63
N ILE A 112 20.56 -4.92 -3.05
CA ILE A 112 21.85 -5.56 -2.76
C ILE A 112 21.67 -6.75 -1.80
N VAL A 113 20.89 -6.57 -0.74
CA VAL A 113 20.59 -7.63 0.23
C VAL A 113 19.84 -8.78 -0.43
N LEU A 114 18.82 -8.48 -1.24
CA LEU A 114 18.05 -9.49 -1.98
C LEU A 114 18.94 -10.27 -2.96
N CYS A 115 19.84 -9.58 -3.67
CA CYS A 115 20.82 -10.24 -4.52
C CYS A 115 21.71 -11.20 -3.73
N ILE A 116 22.30 -10.75 -2.61
CA ILE A 116 23.18 -11.60 -1.79
C ILE A 116 22.41 -12.81 -1.25
N TYR A 117 21.18 -12.60 -0.79
CA TYR A 117 20.34 -13.66 -0.25
C TYR A 117 19.95 -14.70 -1.31
N PHE A 118 19.29 -14.29 -2.39
CA PHE A 118 18.76 -15.23 -3.38
C PHE A 118 19.84 -15.83 -4.28
N PHE A 119 20.82 -15.03 -4.71
CA PHE A 119 21.91 -15.54 -5.55
C PHE A 119 22.98 -16.28 -4.72
N GLY A 120 23.37 -15.73 -3.56
CA GLY A 120 24.50 -16.22 -2.78
C GLY A 120 24.15 -17.35 -1.81
N LEU A 121 23.02 -17.27 -1.10
CA LEU A 121 22.66 -18.26 -0.07
C LEU A 121 21.68 -19.32 -0.58
N VAL A 122 20.63 -18.88 -1.29
CA VAL A 122 19.60 -19.81 -1.81
C VAL A 122 20.06 -20.48 -3.11
N GLY A 123 20.98 -19.87 -3.85
CA GLY A 123 21.52 -20.43 -5.10
C GLY A 123 20.56 -20.35 -6.29
N GLN A 124 19.64 -19.37 -6.28
CA GLN A 124 18.68 -19.15 -7.36
C GLN A 124 19.37 -18.61 -8.63
N SER A 125 18.77 -18.88 -9.79
CA SER A 125 19.28 -18.35 -11.06
C SER A 125 19.19 -16.82 -11.12
N ILE A 126 20.10 -16.19 -11.86
CA ILE A 126 20.11 -14.74 -12.06
C ILE A 126 18.77 -14.24 -12.62
N SER A 127 18.13 -15.02 -13.49
CA SER A 127 16.82 -14.67 -14.06
C SER A 127 15.73 -14.54 -12.99
N VAL A 128 15.73 -15.44 -12.00
CA VAL A 128 14.77 -15.40 -10.89
C VAL A 128 15.00 -14.17 -10.03
N VAL A 129 16.25 -13.88 -9.67
CA VAL A 129 16.60 -12.70 -8.85
C VAL A 129 16.17 -11.41 -9.54
N LEU A 130 16.38 -11.30 -10.85
CA LEU A 130 15.92 -10.13 -11.62
C LEU A 130 14.39 -9.98 -11.61
N MET A 131 13.64 -11.08 -11.69
CA MET A 131 12.18 -11.06 -11.56
C MET A 131 11.74 -10.62 -10.17
N VAL A 132 12.37 -11.12 -9.10
CA VAL A 132 12.09 -10.71 -7.73
C VAL A 132 12.28 -9.20 -7.56
N LEU A 133 13.42 -8.66 -8.02
CA LEU A 133 13.68 -7.22 -7.97
C LEU A 133 12.66 -6.41 -8.79
N PHE A 134 12.28 -6.93 -9.96
CA PHE A 134 11.26 -6.31 -10.80
C PHE A 134 9.90 -6.22 -10.09
N PHE A 135 9.44 -7.32 -9.48
CA PHE A 135 8.20 -7.33 -8.72
C PHE A 135 8.27 -6.48 -7.44
N SER A 136 9.43 -6.41 -6.78
CA SER A 136 9.65 -5.45 -5.68
C SER A 136 9.49 -4.00 -6.13
N ILE A 137 10.00 -3.64 -7.32
CA ILE A 137 9.79 -2.30 -7.87
C ILE A 137 8.32 -2.06 -8.17
N ILE A 138 7.60 -3.05 -8.73
CA ILE A 138 6.16 -2.93 -9.00
C ILE A 138 5.39 -2.67 -7.70
N GLY A 139 5.66 -3.44 -6.65
CA GLY A 139 5.02 -3.25 -5.34
C GLY A 139 5.28 -1.86 -4.77
N MET A 140 6.56 -1.46 -4.71
CA MET A 140 6.95 -0.12 -4.26
C MET A 140 6.29 0.99 -5.10
N ALA A 141 6.22 0.81 -6.42
CA ALA A 141 5.56 1.74 -7.33
C ALA A 141 4.04 1.79 -7.10
N GLY A 142 3.42 0.68 -6.73
CA GLY A 142 2.02 0.59 -6.30
C GLY A 142 1.74 1.49 -5.09
N SER A 143 2.51 1.33 -4.01
CA SER A 143 2.39 2.19 -2.81
C SER A 143 2.58 3.67 -3.15
N TYR A 144 3.56 3.98 -4.01
CA TYR A 144 3.83 5.35 -4.45
C TYR A 144 2.71 5.92 -5.34
N ALA A 145 2.12 5.12 -6.22
CA ALA A 145 1.00 5.53 -7.07
C ALA A 145 -0.26 5.83 -6.25
N VAL A 146 -0.55 4.98 -5.26
CA VAL A 146 -1.65 5.16 -4.31
C VAL A 146 -1.46 6.44 -3.49
N ALA A 147 -0.25 6.72 -3.03
CA ALA A 147 0.09 7.97 -2.36
C ALA A 147 -0.19 9.19 -3.24
N TRP A 148 0.27 9.16 -4.50
CA TRP A 148 0.05 10.26 -5.45
C TRP A 148 -1.44 10.51 -5.72
N TYR A 149 -2.20 9.42 -5.87
CA TYR A 149 -3.64 9.48 -6.05
C TYR A 149 -4.35 10.12 -4.84
N GLY A 150 -3.99 9.68 -3.63
CA GLY A 150 -4.53 10.18 -2.36
C GLY A 150 -4.31 11.68 -2.18
N ILE A 151 -3.07 12.17 -2.32
CA ILE A 151 -2.78 13.62 -2.25
C ILE A 151 -3.63 14.41 -3.24
N ARG A 152 -3.78 13.90 -4.47
CA ARG A 152 -4.47 14.66 -5.51
C ARG A 152 -5.95 14.81 -5.21
N ILE A 153 -6.62 13.75 -4.77
CA ILE A 153 -8.05 13.83 -4.45
C ILE A 153 -8.30 14.61 -3.16
N ASN A 154 -7.44 14.49 -2.16
CA ASN A 154 -7.58 15.24 -0.90
C ASN A 154 -7.41 16.74 -1.12
N THR A 155 -6.39 17.17 -1.86
CA THR A 155 -6.21 18.60 -2.18
C THR A 155 -7.42 19.18 -2.92
N TYR A 156 -8.11 18.37 -3.74
CA TYR A 156 -9.39 18.78 -4.31
C TYR A 156 -10.50 18.86 -3.26
N ALA A 157 -10.68 17.80 -2.48
CA ALA A 157 -11.73 17.67 -1.47
C ALA A 157 -11.63 18.80 -0.44
N ASN A 158 -10.44 19.09 0.09
CA ASN A 158 -10.21 20.08 1.13
C ASN A 158 -10.77 21.47 0.75
N ALA A 159 -10.41 21.99 -0.42
CA ALA A 159 -10.91 23.29 -0.87
C ALA A 159 -12.41 23.31 -1.17
N ARG A 160 -12.97 22.18 -1.64
CA ARG A 160 -14.41 22.07 -1.94
C ARG A 160 -15.24 21.93 -0.68
N THR A 161 -14.74 21.21 0.32
CA THR A 161 -15.32 21.13 1.66
C THR A 161 -15.32 22.49 2.34
N ALA A 162 -14.20 23.23 2.26
CA ALA A 162 -14.11 24.60 2.79
C ALA A 162 -15.08 25.56 2.09
N PHE A 163 -15.30 25.41 0.77
CA PHE A 163 -16.30 26.22 0.06
C PHE A 163 -17.73 25.82 0.40
N ALA A 164 -18.00 24.52 0.55
CA ALA A 164 -19.32 24.01 0.90
C ALA A 164 -19.74 24.41 2.33
N SER A 165 -18.79 24.52 3.26
CA SER A 165 -19.07 24.90 4.65
C SER A 165 -19.67 26.31 4.77
N LEU A 166 -19.33 27.22 3.85
CA LEU A 166 -19.91 28.57 3.79
C LEU A 166 -21.43 28.59 3.60
N ARG A 167 -22.03 27.49 3.08
CA ARG A 167 -23.48 27.36 2.88
C ARG A 167 -24.23 26.98 4.15
N GLY A 168 -23.52 26.66 5.25
CA GLY A 168 -24.13 26.26 6.52
C GLY A 168 -24.89 24.93 6.45
N ARG A 169 -24.53 24.02 5.53
CA ARG A 169 -25.14 22.69 5.36
C ARG A 169 -24.21 21.59 5.87
N PRO A 170 -24.38 21.07 7.10
CA PRO A 170 -23.44 20.12 7.69
C PRO A 170 -23.24 18.85 6.86
N LEU A 171 -24.31 18.34 6.22
CA LEU A 171 -24.23 17.14 5.39
C LEU A 171 -23.26 17.29 4.22
N ASP A 172 -23.20 18.46 3.59
CA ASP A 172 -22.29 18.68 2.45
C ASP A 172 -20.83 18.66 2.91
N VAL A 173 -20.56 19.18 4.11
CA VAL A 173 -19.21 19.20 4.72
C VAL A 173 -18.70 17.80 5.05
N VAL A 174 -19.60 16.87 5.40
CA VAL A 174 -19.25 15.47 5.69
C VAL A 174 -19.20 14.61 4.42
N ASN A 175 -20.13 14.81 3.49
CA ASN A 175 -20.26 13.97 2.30
C ASN A 175 -19.08 14.11 1.32
N ILE A 176 -18.49 15.30 1.19
CA ILE A 176 -17.36 15.53 0.29
C ILE A 176 -16.11 14.74 0.72
N PRO A 177 -15.61 14.86 1.97
CA PRO A 177 -14.46 14.07 2.41
C PRO A 177 -14.78 12.57 2.48
N MET A 178 -16.01 12.18 2.82
CA MET A 178 -16.41 10.76 2.74
C MET A 178 -16.28 10.20 1.31
N LYS A 179 -16.77 10.92 0.29
CA LYS A 179 -16.60 10.50 -1.12
C LYS A 179 -15.14 10.44 -1.55
N ALA A 180 -14.32 11.37 -1.08
CA ALA A 180 -12.88 11.36 -1.33
C ALA A 180 -12.22 10.11 -0.69
N GLY A 181 -12.50 9.84 0.58
CA GLY A 181 -11.99 8.66 1.29
C GLY A 181 -12.45 7.34 0.66
N MET A 182 -13.72 7.24 0.25
CA MET A 182 -14.23 6.08 -0.49
C MET A 182 -13.50 5.89 -1.82
N SER A 183 -13.24 6.96 -2.55
CA SER A 183 -12.47 6.90 -3.80
C SER A 183 -11.05 6.39 -3.56
N VAL A 184 -10.35 6.92 -2.56
CA VAL A 184 -9.00 6.47 -2.18
C VAL A 184 -8.99 4.99 -1.79
N GLY A 185 -9.91 4.57 -0.90
CA GLY A 185 -10.01 3.19 -0.42
C GLY A 185 -10.31 2.20 -1.54
N LEU A 186 -11.22 2.54 -2.45
CA LEU A 186 -11.50 1.70 -3.61
C LEU A 186 -10.32 1.65 -4.58
N PHE A 187 -9.60 2.76 -4.76
CA PHE A 187 -8.43 2.81 -5.64
C PHE A 187 -7.32 1.87 -5.15
N LEU A 188 -6.95 1.99 -3.86
CA LEU A 188 -5.85 1.21 -3.30
C LEU A 188 -6.15 -0.28 -3.30
N ILE A 189 -7.35 -0.70 -2.86
CA ILE A 189 -7.74 -2.12 -2.83
C ILE A 189 -7.83 -2.68 -4.25
N SER A 190 -8.40 -1.92 -5.19
CA SER A 190 -8.55 -2.41 -6.55
C SER A 190 -7.21 -2.54 -7.27
N LEU A 191 -6.30 -1.56 -7.06
CA LEU A 191 -4.96 -1.64 -7.63
C LEU A 191 -4.20 -2.84 -7.07
N GLU A 192 -4.24 -3.03 -5.76
CA GLU A 192 -3.59 -4.15 -5.07
C GLU A 192 -4.04 -5.50 -5.62
N LEU A 193 -5.35 -5.75 -5.58
CA LEU A 193 -5.90 -7.02 -6.02
C LEU A 193 -5.66 -7.28 -7.52
N VAL A 194 -5.66 -6.24 -8.36
CA VAL A 194 -5.32 -6.40 -9.79
C VAL A 194 -3.86 -6.81 -9.95
N LEU A 195 -2.93 -6.20 -9.22
CA LEU A 195 -1.52 -6.56 -9.28
C LEU A 195 -1.30 -8.00 -8.79
N MET A 196 -1.91 -8.38 -7.67
CA MET A 196 -1.85 -9.76 -7.16
C MET A 196 -2.41 -10.77 -8.16
N ILE A 197 -3.55 -10.50 -8.79
CA ILE A 197 -4.13 -11.40 -9.79
C ILE A 197 -3.22 -11.48 -11.02
N ILE A 198 -2.64 -10.37 -11.48
CA ILE A 198 -1.69 -10.38 -12.59
C ILE A 198 -0.48 -11.27 -12.25
N ILE A 199 0.03 -11.20 -11.02
CA ILE A 199 1.13 -12.06 -10.57
C ILE A 199 0.69 -13.54 -10.59
N LEU A 200 -0.48 -13.88 -10.03
CA LEU A 200 -1.00 -15.26 -10.01
C LEU A 200 -1.25 -15.86 -11.39
N LEU A 201 -1.67 -15.03 -12.34
CA LEU A 201 -2.07 -15.45 -13.66
C LEU A 201 -0.84 -15.53 -14.59
N PHE A 202 -0.02 -14.49 -14.66
CA PHE A 202 0.98 -14.38 -15.72
C PHE A 202 2.39 -14.82 -15.31
N VAL A 203 2.65 -15.03 -14.01
CA VAL A 203 3.97 -15.48 -13.55
C VAL A 203 4.04 -17.01 -13.54
N PRO A 204 5.11 -17.61 -14.11
CA PRO A 204 5.30 -19.06 -14.10
C PRO A 204 5.27 -19.66 -12.68
N ARG A 205 4.74 -20.88 -12.58
CA ARG A 205 4.46 -21.57 -11.31
C ARG A 205 5.67 -21.88 -10.44
N ASP A 206 6.80 -22.07 -11.07
CA ASP A 206 8.08 -22.32 -10.41
C ASP A 206 8.62 -21.08 -9.69
N ILE A 207 8.22 -19.87 -10.09
CA ILE A 207 8.78 -18.62 -9.54
C ILE A 207 7.75 -17.69 -8.90
N VAL A 208 6.45 -17.97 -9.05
CA VAL A 208 5.35 -17.10 -8.58
C VAL A 208 5.43 -16.82 -7.07
N GLY A 209 5.79 -17.81 -6.25
CA GLY A 209 5.96 -17.63 -4.81
C GLY A 209 7.07 -16.64 -4.46
N ILE A 210 8.23 -16.80 -5.09
CA ILE A 210 9.38 -15.91 -4.88
C ILE A 210 9.09 -14.50 -5.42
N CYS A 211 8.34 -14.38 -6.52
CA CYS A 211 7.91 -13.10 -7.06
C CYS A 211 6.92 -12.40 -6.13
N PHE A 212 6.00 -13.13 -5.49
CA PHE A 212 5.12 -12.58 -4.47
C PHE A 212 5.86 -12.07 -3.25
N LEU A 213 6.87 -12.81 -2.80
CA LEU A 213 7.75 -12.35 -1.72
C LEU A 213 8.48 -11.06 -2.12
N GLY A 214 9.00 -10.99 -3.35
CA GLY A 214 9.60 -9.76 -3.89
C GLY A 214 8.62 -8.60 -3.89
N PHE A 215 7.41 -8.81 -4.41
CA PHE A 215 6.33 -7.82 -4.41
C PHE A 215 6.02 -7.30 -3.00
N ALA A 216 5.74 -8.19 -2.05
CA ALA A 216 5.47 -7.87 -0.66
C ALA A 216 6.60 -7.05 0.00
N ILE A 217 7.86 -7.43 -0.22
CA ILE A 217 9.03 -6.68 0.28
C ILE A 217 9.05 -5.25 -0.28
N GLY A 218 8.74 -5.09 -1.57
CA GLY A 218 8.67 -3.78 -2.23
C GLY A 218 7.60 -2.87 -1.66
N GLU A 219 6.41 -3.42 -1.40
CA GLU A 219 5.27 -2.69 -0.83
C GLU A 219 5.53 -2.30 0.61
N SER A 220 6.00 -3.23 1.45
CA SER A 220 6.40 -2.96 2.83
C SER A 220 7.48 -1.89 2.91
N LEU A 221 8.44 -1.89 1.98
CA LEU A 221 9.45 -0.84 1.89
C LEU A 221 8.83 0.52 1.58
N GLY A 222 7.98 0.58 0.54
CA GLY A 222 7.30 1.79 0.13
C GLY A 222 6.40 2.37 1.21
N ALA A 223 5.53 1.54 1.79
CA ALA A 223 4.60 1.93 2.85
C ALA A 223 5.31 2.41 4.11
N SER A 224 6.31 1.66 4.59
CA SER A 224 7.08 2.04 5.78
C SER A 224 7.80 3.38 5.59
N ALA A 225 8.48 3.55 4.46
CA ALA A 225 9.21 4.79 4.18
C ALA A 225 8.27 5.99 4.05
N LEU A 226 7.18 5.87 3.29
CA LEU A 226 6.20 6.93 3.09
C LEU A 226 5.50 7.31 4.41
N ARG A 227 5.12 6.33 5.23
CA ARG A 227 4.48 6.57 6.53
C ARG A 227 5.40 7.24 7.53
N ILE A 228 6.64 6.76 7.67
CA ILE A 228 7.60 7.32 8.62
C ILE A 228 8.01 8.73 8.18
N ALA A 229 8.42 8.90 6.93
CA ALA A 229 8.89 10.19 6.46
C ALA A 229 7.76 11.22 6.37
N GLY A 230 6.55 10.81 6.00
CA GLY A 230 5.35 11.63 6.05
C GLY A 230 4.97 12.02 7.48
N GLY A 231 5.01 11.07 8.42
CA GLY A 231 4.75 11.30 9.84
C GLY A 231 5.74 12.28 10.48
N ILE A 232 7.03 12.17 10.14
CA ILE A 232 8.05 13.14 10.59
C ILE A 232 7.76 14.52 10.02
N PHE A 233 7.49 14.61 8.71
CA PHE A 233 7.22 15.89 8.06
C PHE A 233 5.99 16.58 8.66
N THR A 234 4.89 15.86 8.81
CA THR A 234 3.64 16.42 9.32
C THR A 234 3.78 16.88 10.77
N LYS A 235 4.40 16.08 11.65
CA LYS A 235 4.48 16.45 13.06
C LYS A 235 5.45 17.60 13.32
N ILE A 236 6.54 17.71 12.55
CA ILE A 236 7.42 18.88 12.64
C ILE A 236 6.72 20.14 12.15
N ALA A 237 5.97 20.05 11.04
CA ALA A 237 5.25 21.18 10.47
C ALA A 237 4.13 21.67 11.39
N ASP A 238 3.31 20.75 11.89
CA ASP A 238 2.22 20.95 12.86
C ASP A 238 2.75 21.65 14.12
N ILE A 239 3.68 21.01 14.85
CA ILE A 239 4.28 21.59 16.08
C ILE A 239 4.92 22.96 15.81
N GLY A 240 5.63 23.12 14.69
CA GLY A 240 6.27 24.37 14.33
C GLY A 240 5.26 25.50 14.06
N SER A 241 4.22 25.20 13.29
CA SER A 241 3.13 26.13 12.95
C SER A 241 2.34 26.53 14.20
N ASP A 242 2.02 25.57 15.06
CA ASP A 242 1.22 25.78 16.26
C ASP A 242 1.98 26.50 17.37
N LEU A 243 3.29 26.31 17.49
CA LEU A 243 4.08 27.10 18.42
C LEU A 243 4.12 28.58 18.01
N MET A 244 4.21 28.86 16.71
CA MET A 244 4.17 30.23 16.17
C MET A 244 2.83 30.91 16.47
N LYS A 245 1.71 30.19 16.40
CA LYS A 245 0.38 30.69 16.81
C LYS A 245 0.40 31.28 18.21
N VAL A 246 1.02 30.57 19.17
CA VAL A 246 1.14 31.02 20.57
C VAL A 246 2.07 32.22 20.71
N ILE A 247 3.25 32.18 20.08
CA ILE A 247 4.27 33.25 20.20
C ILE A 247 3.78 34.56 19.57
N PHE A 248 3.22 34.50 18.36
CA PHE A 248 2.76 35.69 17.63
C PHE A 248 1.33 36.10 17.99
N LYS A 249 0.64 35.32 18.84
CA LYS A 249 -0.75 35.56 19.27
C LYS A 249 -1.70 35.72 18.07
N VAL A 250 -1.51 34.89 17.05
CA VAL A 250 -2.37 34.80 15.87
C VAL A 250 -3.35 33.62 16.01
N LYS A 251 -4.29 33.48 15.08
CA LYS A 251 -5.18 32.32 15.05
C LYS A 251 -4.45 31.10 14.49
N GLU A 252 -5.03 29.93 14.73
CA GLU A 252 -4.65 28.70 14.01
C GLU A 252 -4.92 28.86 12.51
N ASP A 253 -4.04 28.29 11.70
CA ASP A 253 -4.06 28.41 10.23
C ASP A 253 -4.11 29.85 9.70
N ASP A 254 -3.57 30.81 10.46
CA ASP A 254 -3.52 32.20 10.03
C ASP A 254 -2.61 32.35 8.80
N PRO A 255 -3.07 32.99 7.71
CA PRO A 255 -2.30 33.09 6.46
C PRO A 255 -0.99 33.89 6.60
N ARG A 256 -0.80 34.61 7.72
CA ARG A 256 0.46 35.31 8.03
C ARG A 256 1.53 34.38 8.61
N ASN A 257 1.14 33.20 9.09
CA ASN A 257 2.05 32.21 9.62
C ASN A 257 2.67 31.40 8.45
N PRO A 258 4.00 31.49 8.23
CA PRO A 258 4.66 30.79 7.13
C PRO A 258 4.61 29.26 7.27
N GLY A 259 4.34 28.73 8.46
CA GLY A 259 4.26 27.29 8.73
C GLY A 259 3.01 26.61 8.17
N VAL A 260 1.92 27.36 7.93
CA VAL A 260 0.60 26.78 7.62
C VAL A 260 0.57 25.99 6.31
N ILE A 261 1.30 26.43 5.29
CA ILE A 261 1.39 25.66 4.03
C ILE A 261 2.14 24.34 4.25
N ALA A 262 3.17 24.34 5.10
CA ALA A 262 3.90 23.11 5.42
C ALA A 262 3.03 22.17 6.25
N ASP A 263 2.26 22.71 7.19
CA ASP A 263 1.31 21.97 8.04
C ASP A 263 0.24 21.26 7.19
N CYS A 264 -0.50 22.03 6.38
CA CYS A 264 -1.49 21.46 5.45
C CYS A 264 -0.86 20.50 4.42
N THR A 265 0.40 20.72 4.04
CA THR A 265 1.14 19.77 3.18
C THR A 265 1.40 18.48 3.94
N GLY A 266 1.76 18.59 5.22
CA GLY A 266 1.94 17.50 6.17
C GLY A 266 0.70 16.64 6.31
N ASP A 267 -0.48 17.23 6.48
CA ASP A 267 -1.74 16.47 6.58
C ASP A 267 -1.97 15.58 5.35
N ASN A 268 -1.63 16.11 4.16
CA ASN A 268 -1.74 15.33 2.93
C ASN A 268 -0.62 14.28 2.79
N ALA A 269 0.60 14.62 3.19
CA ALA A 269 1.79 13.80 3.00
C ALA A 269 2.02 12.74 4.08
N GLY A 270 1.58 12.98 5.31
CA GLY A 270 1.69 12.08 6.45
C GLY A 270 0.36 11.42 6.72
N ASP A 271 -0.62 12.21 7.16
CA ASP A 271 -1.89 11.71 7.70
C ASP A 271 -2.79 11.07 6.64
N SER A 272 -2.62 11.42 5.36
CA SER A 272 -3.27 10.67 4.27
C SER A 272 -2.36 9.65 3.59
N VAL A 273 -1.21 10.07 3.07
CA VAL A 273 -0.36 9.17 2.26
C VAL A 273 0.15 7.99 3.06
N GLY A 274 0.57 8.20 4.32
CA GLY A 274 1.06 7.15 5.19
C GLY A 274 0.02 6.04 5.37
N PRO A 275 -1.17 6.33 5.93
CA PRO A 275 -2.23 5.32 6.10
C PRO A 275 -2.73 4.72 4.79
N THR A 276 -2.68 5.45 3.67
CA THR A 276 -3.13 4.90 2.38
C THR A 276 -2.13 3.88 1.82
N ALA A 277 -0.82 4.19 1.89
CA ALA A 277 0.23 3.26 1.49
C ALA A 277 0.32 2.05 2.43
N ASP A 278 0.14 2.28 3.74
CA ASP A 278 0.00 1.25 4.78
C ASP A 278 -1.19 0.32 4.48
N GLY A 279 -2.34 0.90 4.12
CA GLY A 279 -3.52 0.13 3.71
C GLY A 279 -3.24 -0.75 2.48
N PHE A 280 -2.59 -0.21 1.45
CA PHE A 280 -2.22 -0.95 0.24
C PHE A 280 -1.35 -2.17 0.59
N GLU A 281 -0.28 -1.94 1.34
CA GLU A 281 0.63 -2.98 1.81
C GLU A 281 -0.05 -4.04 2.69
N THR A 282 -0.91 -3.61 3.62
CA THR A 282 -1.60 -4.54 4.52
C THR A 282 -2.50 -5.50 3.73
N TYR A 283 -3.19 -5.03 2.69
CA TYR A 283 -3.98 -5.91 1.82
C TYR A 283 -3.10 -6.88 1.03
N GLY A 284 -2.00 -6.40 0.44
CA GLY A 284 -1.08 -7.22 -0.35
C GLY A 284 -0.38 -8.29 0.49
N VAL A 285 0.31 -7.89 1.56
CA VAL A 285 1.06 -8.79 2.45
C VAL A 285 0.14 -9.79 3.14
N THR A 286 -1.05 -9.38 3.59
CA THR A 286 -2.03 -10.32 4.16
C THR A 286 -2.52 -11.31 3.10
N GLY A 287 -2.73 -10.85 1.87
CA GLY A 287 -3.11 -11.70 0.75
C GLY A 287 -2.03 -12.73 0.42
N VAL A 288 -0.76 -12.30 0.32
CA VAL A 288 0.39 -13.19 0.12
C VAL A 288 0.49 -14.20 1.26
N ALA A 289 0.41 -13.75 2.51
CA ALA A 289 0.47 -14.63 3.67
C ALA A 289 -0.67 -15.69 3.66
N LEU A 290 -1.87 -15.30 3.24
CA LEU A 290 -3.01 -16.21 3.16
C LEU A 290 -2.84 -17.24 2.03
N ILE A 291 -2.34 -16.82 0.86
CA ILE A 291 -2.00 -17.74 -0.24
C ILE A 291 -0.95 -18.74 0.24
N THR A 292 0.14 -18.25 0.82
CA THR A 292 1.24 -19.06 1.37
C THR A 292 0.74 -20.06 2.41
N PHE A 293 -0.09 -19.61 3.33
CA PHE A 293 -0.67 -20.47 4.36
C PHE A 293 -1.53 -21.58 3.75
N ILE A 294 -2.43 -21.26 2.82
CA ILE A 294 -3.31 -22.24 2.19
C ILE A 294 -2.49 -23.29 1.42
N THR A 295 -1.52 -22.86 0.62
CA THR A 295 -0.69 -23.78 -0.19
C THR A 295 0.17 -24.71 0.66
N LEU A 296 0.60 -24.28 1.86
CA LEU A 296 1.38 -25.12 2.77
C LEU A 296 0.48 -25.99 3.67
N ALA A 297 -0.72 -25.52 4.00
CA ALA A 297 -1.64 -26.24 4.89
C ALA A 297 -2.44 -27.33 4.18
N VAL A 298 -2.67 -27.20 2.87
CA VAL A 298 -3.43 -28.18 2.08
C VAL A 298 -2.46 -29.23 1.52
N PRO A 299 -2.53 -30.51 1.94
CA PRO A 299 -1.53 -31.53 1.57
C PRO A 299 -1.55 -31.95 0.09
N ASN A 300 -2.63 -31.63 -0.64
CA ASN A 300 -2.82 -31.85 -2.07
C ASN A 300 -3.67 -30.68 -2.62
N PRO A 301 -3.07 -29.52 -2.89
CA PRO A 301 -3.76 -28.33 -3.37
C PRO A 301 -4.22 -28.44 -4.83
#